data_AF-A0A8H8IXZ0-F1
#
_entry.id   AF-A0A8H8IXZ0-F1
#
_cell.length_a   1.000
_cell.length_b   1.000
_cell.length_c   1.000
_cell.angle_alpha   90.00
_cell.angle_beta   90.00
_cell.angle_gamma   90.00
#
_symmetry.space_group_name_H-M   'P 1'
#
loop_
_entity.id
_entity.type
_entity.pdbx_description
1 polymer ?
#
loop_
_entity_poly.entity_id
_entity_poly.type
_entity_poly.pdbx_seq_one_letter_code
_entity_poly.pdbx_strand_id
1 'polypeptide(L)'
;MSVNRVVSMKTLLYVCSRKLPALTESALHELVVHRGSQGVEDMQVDAPPNLQEAQKVYHSTGTNKRQLIVACSRMRLPNLFTETLPDLHRQREDDDDDDDDEERPRGTPLSQLVTDVLCDLPTQIFEKAPVAKAGHSWCTITRRSADVTPDAFQDMEFLALAFLSRQVFPVDGRRWDETVAALLPTITESKKDSTGGEQGLHCLSARIDFANIQRKVPADYQVKIVNVARQYVNENWVWLPYGKPKSRIWGTGKTNAKGLSRFGPFEGGPWIVLNPNLS
;
A
#
# COMPACT_ATOMS: atom_id res chain seq x y z
N MET A 1 -33.71 25.53 -16.08
CA MET A 1 -32.55 25.80 -15.21
C MET A 1 -32.42 24.65 -14.23
N SER A 2 -31.40 23.80 -14.38
CA SER A 2 -31.19 22.63 -13.51
C SER A 2 -30.41 23.05 -12.28
N VAL A 3 -31.01 22.93 -11.10
CA VAL A 3 -30.34 23.19 -9.82
C VAL A 3 -29.63 21.90 -9.43
N ASN A 4 -28.28 21.90 -9.48
CA ASN A 4 -27.48 20.79 -8.98
C ASN A 4 -27.74 20.60 -7.48
N ARG A 5 -28.60 19.65 -7.13
CA ARG A 5 -28.88 19.27 -5.74
C ARG A 5 -27.73 18.42 -5.22
N VAL A 6 -26.91 19.00 -4.35
CA VAL A 6 -25.82 18.28 -3.66
C VAL A 6 -26.43 17.35 -2.63
N VAL A 7 -26.30 16.04 -2.85
CA VAL A 7 -26.78 15.01 -1.92
C VAL A 7 -25.79 14.91 -0.75
N SER A 8 -26.29 15.06 0.48
CA SER A 8 -25.42 15.03 1.67
C SER A 8 -24.77 13.66 1.87
N MET A 9 -23.52 13.65 2.34
CA MET A 9 -22.78 12.41 2.64
C MET A 9 -23.51 11.50 3.64
N LYS A 10 -24.29 12.08 4.58
CA LYS A 10 -25.15 11.32 5.50
C LYS A 10 -26.26 10.57 4.77
N THR A 11 -26.82 11.16 3.72
CA THR A 11 -27.86 10.54 2.88
C THR A 11 -27.28 9.37 2.11
N LEU A 12 -26.09 9.51 1.53
CA LEU A 12 -25.37 8.42 0.85
C LEU A 12 -25.04 7.26 1.80
N LEU A 13 -24.53 7.55 3.01
CA LEU A 13 -24.22 6.54 4.02
C LEU A 13 -25.46 5.78 4.52
N TYR A 14 -26.62 6.45 4.58
CA TYR A 14 -27.88 5.83 4.98
C TYR A 14 -28.38 4.84 3.92
N VAL A 15 -28.39 5.24 2.64
CA VAL A 15 -28.82 4.40 1.50
C VAL A 15 -27.89 3.19 1.31
N CYS A 16 -26.58 3.36 1.53
CA CYS A 16 -25.60 2.30 1.32
C CYS A 16 -25.41 1.34 2.52
N SER A 17 -26.19 1.47 3.59
CA SER A 17 -26.08 0.58 4.75
C SER A 17 -26.88 -0.73 4.52
N ARG A 18 -26.22 -1.89 4.72
CA ARG A 18 -26.76 -3.25 4.41
C ARG A 18 -27.91 -3.75 5.30
N LYS A 19 -28.64 -2.86 5.99
CA LYS A 19 -29.69 -3.25 6.96
C LYS A 19 -30.98 -2.44 6.85
N LEU A 20 -31.40 -2.06 5.64
CA LEU A 20 -32.73 -1.50 5.45
C LEU A 20 -33.57 -2.38 4.52
N PRO A 21 -34.84 -2.65 4.86
CA PRO A 21 -35.78 -3.26 3.92
C PRO A 21 -35.95 -2.31 2.72
N ALA A 22 -36.25 -2.89 1.54
CA ALA A 22 -36.32 -2.17 0.28
C ALA A 22 -37.20 -0.92 0.39
N LEU A 23 -36.55 0.26 0.43
CA LEU A 23 -37.21 1.55 0.41
C LEU A 23 -37.71 1.81 -1.03
N THR A 24 -38.99 2.12 -1.16
CA THR A 24 -39.57 2.53 -2.44
C THR A 24 -39.06 3.90 -2.86
N GLU A 25 -38.99 4.15 -4.16
CA GLU A 25 -38.52 5.41 -4.74
C GLU A 25 -39.26 6.65 -4.18
N SER A 26 -40.54 6.49 -3.84
CA SER A 26 -41.36 7.50 -3.18
C SER A 26 -40.84 7.92 -1.79
N ALA A 27 -40.37 6.97 -0.98
CA ALA A 27 -39.84 7.24 0.36
C ALA A 27 -38.47 7.94 0.31
N LEU A 28 -37.70 7.69 -0.76
CA LEU A 28 -36.43 8.38 -1.00
C LEU A 28 -36.64 9.86 -1.35
N HIS A 29 -37.71 10.17 -2.09
CA HIS A 29 -38.03 11.52 -2.53
C HIS A 29 -38.48 12.42 -1.37
N GLU A 30 -39.30 11.92 -0.45
CA GLU A 30 -39.72 12.69 0.74
C GLU A 30 -38.54 13.08 1.65
N LEU A 31 -37.56 12.19 1.79
CA LEU A 31 -36.38 12.39 2.65
C LEU A 31 -35.43 13.48 2.12
N VAL A 32 -35.38 13.64 0.79
CA VAL A 32 -34.60 14.70 0.12
C VAL A 32 -35.32 16.05 0.21
N VAL A 33 -36.66 16.05 0.19
CA VAL A 33 -37.47 17.28 0.19
C VAL A 33 -37.65 17.86 1.60
N HIS A 34 -37.80 17.03 2.65
CA HIS A 34 -38.11 17.51 4.01
C HIS A 34 -36.92 18.00 4.85
N ARG A 35 -35.68 17.87 4.37
CA ARG A 35 -34.49 18.35 5.11
C ARG A 35 -34.02 19.76 4.73
N GLY A 36 -34.74 20.43 3.82
CA GLY A 36 -34.42 21.78 3.35
C GLY A 36 -34.88 22.93 4.25
N SER A 37 -35.53 22.66 5.39
CA SER A 37 -36.32 23.70 6.09
C SER A 37 -36.11 23.82 7.60
N GLN A 38 -34.93 23.48 8.16
CA GLN A 38 -34.64 23.80 9.57
C GLN A 38 -33.19 24.22 9.81
N GLY A 39 -33.02 25.51 10.15
CA GLY A 39 -32.07 26.00 11.16
C GLY A 39 -30.64 26.28 10.72
N VAL A 40 -30.42 27.49 10.21
CA VAL A 40 -29.12 28.17 10.24
C VAL A 40 -28.99 28.79 11.63
N GLU A 41 -27.96 28.42 12.40
CA GLU A 41 -27.47 29.26 13.50
C GLU A 41 -25.95 29.04 13.71
N ASP A 42 -25.27 30.18 13.60
CA ASP A 42 -23.93 30.58 14.04
C ASP A 42 -22.68 29.84 13.56
N MET A 43 -22.06 30.45 12.55
CA MET A 43 -20.63 30.32 12.30
C MET A 43 -20.06 31.72 12.02
N GLN A 44 -19.37 32.29 13.01
CA GLN A 44 -18.47 33.43 12.84
C GLN A 44 -17.05 32.94 13.16
N VAL A 45 -16.12 33.18 12.24
CA VAL A 45 -14.73 33.66 12.42
C VAL A 45 -13.94 33.31 11.16
N ASP A 46 -13.45 34.36 10.51
CA ASP A 46 -12.56 34.38 9.36
C ASP A 46 -11.22 33.66 9.61
N ALA A 47 -10.78 32.89 8.61
CA ALA A 47 -9.37 32.67 8.27
C ALA A 47 -9.25 32.20 6.80
N PRO A 48 -8.20 32.62 6.06
CA PRO A 48 -8.09 32.40 4.61
C PRO A 48 -7.82 30.92 4.26
N PRO A 49 -8.05 30.51 3.00
CA PRO A 49 -7.99 29.11 2.62
C PRO A 49 -6.53 28.64 2.59
N ASN A 50 -6.12 27.88 3.61
CA ASN A 50 -4.96 27.02 3.48
C ASN A 50 -5.33 25.86 2.56
N LEU A 51 -4.60 25.74 1.44
CA LEU A 51 -4.57 24.58 0.55
C LEU A 51 -4.24 23.33 1.38
N GLN A 52 -5.26 22.65 1.89
CA GLN A 52 -5.12 21.29 2.39
C GLN A 52 -5.36 20.33 1.23
N GLU A 53 -4.26 19.78 0.74
CA GLU A 53 -4.24 18.61 -0.13
C GLU A 53 -5.17 17.52 0.41
N ALA A 54 -5.94 16.90 -0.47
CA ALA A 54 -6.94 15.90 -0.13
C ALA A 54 -6.30 14.69 0.56
N GLN A 55 -6.38 14.62 1.88
CA GLN A 55 -6.04 13.44 2.66
C GLN A 55 -6.99 12.29 2.31
N LYS A 56 -6.45 11.22 1.71
CA LYS A 56 -7.22 10.01 1.43
C LYS A 56 -7.20 9.11 2.67
N VAL A 57 -8.31 9.08 3.42
CA VAL A 57 -8.49 8.20 4.57
C VAL A 57 -8.97 6.83 4.09
N TYR A 58 -8.17 5.78 4.31
CA TYR A 58 -8.58 4.41 4.02
C TYR A 58 -9.40 3.85 5.19
N HIS A 59 -10.71 3.68 4.99
CA HIS A 59 -11.56 2.96 5.95
C HIS A 59 -11.50 1.44 5.67
N SER A 60 -11.08 0.67 6.67
CA SER A 60 -11.07 -0.79 6.65
C SER A 60 -12.20 -1.32 7.53
N THR A 61 -13.23 -1.91 6.92
CA THR A 61 -14.23 -2.75 7.59
C THR A 61 -13.65 -4.13 7.85
N GLY A 62 -13.30 -4.44 9.10
CA GLY A 62 -12.91 -5.82 9.47
C GLY A 62 -12.13 -5.92 10.77
N THR A 63 -12.66 -6.74 11.67
CA THR A 63 -12.38 -7.00 13.10
C THR A 63 -10.98 -7.55 13.45
N ASN A 64 -9.93 -7.18 12.73
CA ASN A 64 -8.55 -7.47 13.14
C ASN A 64 -7.90 -6.18 13.65
N LYS A 65 -7.29 -6.24 14.84
CA LYS A 65 -6.53 -5.16 15.49
C LYS A 65 -5.32 -4.76 14.61
N ARG A 66 -5.57 -4.09 13.50
CA ARG A 66 -4.56 -3.57 12.57
C ARG A 66 -4.06 -2.24 13.13
N GLN A 67 -2.75 -2.08 13.20
CA GLN A 67 -2.15 -0.78 13.48
C GLN A 67 -2.53 0.15 12.33
N LEU A 68 -3.16 1.27 12.66
CA LEU A 68 -3.46 2.31 11.69
C LEU A 68 -2.19 3.16 11.61
N ILE A 69 -1.42 2.99 10.53
CA ILE A 69 -0.22 3.79 10.27
C ILE A 69 -0.68 5.02 9.50
N VAL A 70 -0.21 6.19 9.96
CA VAL A 70 -0.35 7.42 9.18
C VAL A 70 0.74 7.33 8.12
N ALA A 71 0.35 7.03 6.89
CA ALA A 71 1.21 7.25 5.76
C ALA A 71 1.33 8.76 5.56
N CYS A 72 2.53 9.30 5.32
CA CYS A 72 2.61 10.61 4.67
C CYS A 72 1.68 10.59 3.45
N SER A 73 1.07 11.73 3.13
CA SER A 73 0.42 11.89 1.83
C SER A 73 1.40 11.38 0.77
N ARG A 74 0.89 10.63 -0.22
CA ARG A 74 1.70 10.10 -1.32
C ARG A 74 2.43 11.27 -1.98
N MET A 75 3.62 11.62 -1.51
CA MET A 75 4.57 12.41 -2.28
C MET A 75 4.82 11.54 -3.49
N ARG A 76 4.27 11.94 -4.63
CA ARG A 76 4.51 11.25 -5.89
C ARG A 76 6.00 11.36 -6.15
N LEU A 77 6.72 10.29 -5.87
CA LEU A 77 8.16 10.26 -6.06
C LEU A 77 8.45 10.40 -7.55
N PRO A 78 9.62 11.00 -7.90
CA PRO A 78 10.10 11.00 -9.27
C PRO A 78 10.09 9.59 -9.84
N ASN A 79 9.71 9.48 -11.11
CA ASN A 79 9.62 8.19 -11.79
C ASN A 79 11.00 7.52 -11.85
N LEU A 80 11.17 6.45 -11.07
CA LEU A 80 12.44 5.73 -10.89
C LEU A 80 12.86 4.97 -12.15
N PHE A 81 11.92 4.72 -13.06
CA PHE A 81 12.11 3.81 -14.20
C PHE A 81 11.88 4.46 -15.56
N THR A 82 11.89 5.79 -15.62
CA THR A 82 11.65 6.54 -16.87
C THR A 82 12.57 6.07 -18.00
N GLU A 83 13.83 5.76 -17.69
CA GLU A 83 14.85 5.37 -18.67
C GLU A 83 14.85 3.86 -18.96
N THR A 84 14.41 3.03 -18.01
CA THR A 84 14.51 1.56 -18.10
C THR A 84 13.25 0.88 -18.62
N LEU A 85 12.08 1.44 -18.32
CA LEU A 85 10.78 0.97 -18.78
C LEU A 85 10.20 1.98 -19.77
N PRO A 86 10.46 1.83 -21.08
CA PRO A 86 9.85 2.68 -22.09
C PRO A 86 8.34 2.51 -22.04
N ASP A 87 7.62 3.60 -22.30
CA ASP A 87 6.18 3.52 -22.45
C ASP A 87 5.83 2.62 -23.63
N LEU A 88 4.89 1.72 -23.41
CA LEU A 88 4.27 0.97 -24.50
C LEU A 88 3.63 2.02 -25.41
N HIS A 89 4.25 2.27 -26.56
CA HIS A 89 3.62 3.05 -27.62
C HIS A 89 2.23 2.43 -27.85
N ARG A 90 1.18 3.17 -27.50
CA ARG A 90 -0.14 2.86 -28.05
C ARG A 90 0.08 2.88 -29.55
N GLN A 91 -0.21 1.77 -30.23
CA GLN A 91 -0.53 1.85 -31.66
C GLN A 91 -1.61 2.92 -31.74
N ARG A 92 -1.21 4.09 -32.23
CA ARG A 92 -2.11 5.13 -32.67
C ARG A 92 -2.81 4.45 -33.86
N GLU A 93 -4.05 4.04 -33.66
CA GLU A 93 -4.95 3.97 -34.81
C GLU A 93 -5.09 5.44 -35.22
N ASP A 94 -4.18 5.88 -36.09
CA ASP A 94 -4.30 7.11 -36.84
C ASP A 94 -5.46 6.85 -37.81
N ASP A 95 -6.68 7.11 -37.36
CA ASP A 95 -7.89 7.24 -38.17
C ASP A 95 -8.90 8.01 -37.32
N ASP A 96 -8.76 9.33 -37.30
CA ASP A 96 -9.86 10.29 -37.39
C ASP A 96 -9.28 11.70 -37.30
N ASP A 97 -9.14 12.34 -38.47
CA ASP A 97 -8.81 13.75 -38.69
C ASP A 97 -9.94 14.67 -38.20
N ASP A 98 -10.29 14.62 -36.91
CA ASP A 98 -11.13 15.62 -36.24
C ASP A 98 -10.42 16.07 -34.95
N ASP A 99 -9.64 17.15 -35.10
CA ASP A 99 -8.90 17.85 -34.04
C ASP A 99 -9.87 18.38 -32.96
N ASP A 100 -10.19 17.52 -31.99
CA ASP A 100 -10.72 17.90 -30.69
C ASP A 100 -9.52 18.36 -29.83
N ASP A 101 -9.26 19.68 -29.83
CA ASP A 101 -8.16 20.36 -29.10
C ASP A 101 -8.20 20.18 -27.56
N GLU A 102 -9.17 19.43 -27.02
CA GLU A 102 -9.14 19.00 -25.63
C GLU A 102 -8.04 17.93 -25.44
N GLU A 103 -6.85 18.38 -25.03
CA GLU A 103 -5.73 17.51 -24.63
C GLU A 103 -6.20 16.54 -23.53
N ARG A 104 -6.68 15.36 -23.93
CA ARG A 104 -7.13 14.33 -22.99
C ARG A 104 -5.96 14.00 -22.07
N PRO A 105 -6.16 13.93 -20.75
CA PRO A 105 -5.08 13.68 -19.81
C PRO A 105 -4.39 12.38 -20.17
N ARG A 106 -3.09 12.47 -20.48
CA ARG A 106 -2.26 11.30 -20.79
C ARG A 106 -2.33 10.33 -19.62
N GLY A 107 -2.52 9.04 -19.91
CA GLY A 107 -2.53 8.01 -18.89
C GLY A 107 -1.21 7.98 -18.12
N THR A 108 -1.25 7.54 -16.86
CA THR A 108 -0.03 7.38 -16.05
C THR A 108 0.92 6.39 -16.75
N PRO A 109 2.19 6.76 -16.98
CA PRO A 109 3.15 5.92 -17.69
C PRO A 109 3.46 4.63 -16.92
N LEU A 110 3.85 3.58 -17.63
CA LEU A 110 4.08 2.25 -17.04
C LEU A 110 5.16 2.29 -15.97
N SER A 111 6.24 3.01 -16.25
CA SER A 111 7.37 3.24 -15.36
C SER A 111 6.95 3.92 -14.04
N GLN A 112 6.02 4.87 -14.10
CA GLN A 112 5.46 5.50 -12.89
C GLN A 112 4.59 4.52 -12.11
N LEU A 113 3.77 3.70 -12.78
CA LEU A 113 2.93 2.72 -12.08
C LEU A 113 3.79 1.71 -11.28
N VAL A 114 4.92 1.29 -11.84
CA VAL A 114 5.88 0.42 -11.13
C VAL A 114 6.58 1.17 -9.99
N THR A 115 6.93 2.44 -10.20
CA THR A 115 7.48 3.31 -9.14
C THR A 115 6.50 3.39 -7.96
N ASP A 116 5.24 3.73 -8.22
CA ASP A 116 4.20 3.88 -7.19
C ASP A 116 4.01 2.59 -6.37
N VAL A 117 4.09 1.42 -7.01
CA VAL A 117 4.04 0.12 -6.32
C VAL A 117 5.19 -0.02 -5.32
N LEU A 118 6.43 0.26 -5.74
CA LEU A 118 7.61 0.12 -4.87
C LEU A 118 7.58 1.11 -3.72
N CYS A 119 7.09 2.33 -3.96
CA CYS A 119 6.97 3.36 -2.93
C CYS A 119 5.88 3.03 -1.90
N ASP A 120 4.80 2.39 -2.31
CA ASP A 120 3.68 2.03 -1.43
C ASP A 120 3.97 0.76 -0.58
N LEU A 121 4.84 -0.13 -1.06
CA LEU A 121 5.12 -1.42 -0.41
C LEU A 121 5.60 -1.28 1.05
N PRO A 122 6.62 -0.45 1.38
CA PRO A 122 7.08 -0.28 2.75
C PRO A 122 5.95 0.09 3.71
N THR A 123 5.19 1.13 3.40
CA THR A 123 4.07 1.59 4.21
C THR A 123 3.06 0.46 4.48
N GLN A 124 2.63 -0.25 3.43
CA GLN A 124 1.66 -1.32 3.57
C GLN A 124 2.21 -2.53 4.35
N ILE A 125 3.50 -2.85 4.21
CA ILE A 125 4.16 -3.91 4.97
C ILE A 125 4.19 -3.54 6.46
N PHE A 126 4.55 -2.30 6.79
CA PHE A 126 4.58 -1.81 8.17
C PHE A 126 3.19 -1.77 8.81
N GLU A 127 2.10 -1.50 8.07
CA GLU A 127 0.73 -1.56 8.63
C GLU A 127 0.38 -2.93 9.22
N LYS A 128 1.07 -3.97 8.74
CA LYS A 128 0.89 -5.36 9.17
C LYS A 128 1.96 -5.78 10.18
N ALA A 129 2.79 -4.85 10.67
CA ALA A 129 3.83 -5.12 11.65
C ALA A 129 3.25 -5.75 12.92
N PRO A 130 4.00 -6.67 13.55
CA PRO A 130 3.52 -7.38 14.72
C PRO A 130 3.49 -6.47 15.96
N VAL A 131 2.34 -6.44 16.63
CA VAL A 131 2.19 -5.90 18.00
C VAL A 131 2.44 -7.04 18.98
N ALA A 132 3.24 -6.82 20.05
CA ALA A 132 3.47 -7.91 20.99
C ALA A 132 2.22 -8.19 21.85
N LYS A 133 2.08 -9.45 22.27
CA LYS A 133 0.87 -9.97 22.92
C LYS A 133 0.81 -9.70 24.43
N ALA A 134 1.84 -9.11 25.04
CA ALA A 134 1.90 -8.81 26.47
C ALA A 134 2.78 -7.57 26.74
N GLY A 135 2.16 -6.46 27.12
CA GLY A 135 2.83 -5.30 27.74
C GLY A 135 3.51 -4.28 26.81
N HIS A 136 4.15 -4.72 25.71
CA HIS A 136 4.91 -3.83 24.82
C HIS A 136 4.65 -4.13 23.33
N SER A 137 4.80 -3.15 22.44
CA SER A 137 4.82 -3.37 20.98
C SER A 137 6.27 -3.55 20.53
N TRP A 138 6.57 -4.55 19.70
CA TRP A 138 7.90 -4.64 19.07
C TRP A 138 8.10 -3.53 18.05
N CYS A 139 7.03 -3.14 17.35
CA CYS A 139 7.01 -1.98 16.47
C CYS A 139 6.79 -0.71 17.30
N THR A 140 7.76 0.20 17.32
CA THR A 140 7.67 1.52 17.97
C THR A 140 7.00 2.56 17.10
N ILE A 141 6.80 2.26 15.81
CA ILE A 141 6.09 3.14 14.89
C ILE A 141 4.63 3.21 15.35
N THR A 142 4.30 4.35 15.95
CA THR A 142 2.94 4.69 16.34
C THR A 142 2.35 5.68 15.34
N ARG A 143 1.06 5.99 15.48
CA ARG A 143 0.35 7.04 14.73
C ARG A 143 1.01 8.43 14.74
N ARG A 144 2.03 8.67 15.57
CA ARG A 144 2.63 10.00 15.80
C ARG A 144 4.16 10.07 15.67
N SER A 145 4.88 8.94 15.52
CA SER A 145 6.31 8.91 15.85
C SER A 145 7.28 8.57 14.73
N ALA A 146 6.83 8.10 13.57
CA ALA A 146 7.67 8.01 12.37
C ALA A 146 6.78 7.85 11.14
N ASP A 147 6.90 8.77 10.19
CA ASP A 147 6.34 8.56 8.87
C ASP A 147 7.14 7.45 8.20
N VAL A 148 6.50 6.30 7.93
CA VAL A 148 7.13 5.24 7.14
C VAL A 148 7.36 5.81 5.76
N THR A 149 8.62 6.04 5.40
CA THR A 149 9.00 6.52 4.09
C THR A 149 9.18 5.36 3.11
N PRO A 150 9.15 5.63 1.80
CA PRO A 150 9.54 4.66 0.76
C PRO A 150 10.95 4.07 0.96
N ASP A 151 11.80 4.77 1.70
CA ASP A 151 13.20 4.37 1.93
C ASP A 151 13.40 3.56 3.22
N ALA A 152 12.32 3.22 3.93
CA ALA A 152 12.37 2.51 5.22
C ALA A 152 13.19 1.20 5.20
N PHE A 153 13.23 0.51 4.06
CA PHE A 153 14.02 -0.72 3.88
C PHE A 153 15.45 -0.48 3.38
N GLN A 154 15.81 0.76 3.04
CA GLN A 154 17.15 1.14 2.60
C GLN A 154 18.06 1.47 3.80
N ASP A 155 17.48 1.65 4.98
CA ASP A 155 18.19 2.10 6.17
C ASP A 155 18.08 1.13 7.35
N MET A 156 19.24 0.72 7.88
CA MET A 156 19.35 -0.12 9.08
C MET A 156 19.08 0.66 10.38
N GLU A 157 19.29 1.98 10.39
CA GLU A 157 18.94 2.83 11.52
C GLU A 157 17.42 2.88 11.68
N PHE A 158 16.67 3.06 10.57
CA PHE A 158 15.22 2.94 10.57
C PHE A 158 14.74 1.60 11.13
N LEU A 159 15.35 0.47 10.74
CA LEU A 159 15.05 -0.84 11.34
C LEU A 159 15.23 -0.85 12.86
N ALA A 160 16.35 -0.30 13.35
CA ALA A 160 16.66 -0.27 14.77
C ALA A 160 15.70 0.64 15.55
N LEU A 161 15.29 1.77 14.96
CA LEU A 161 14.30 2.68 15.52
C LEU A 161 12.92 2.04 15.55
N ALA A 162 12.49 1.46 14.43
CA ALA A 162 11.18 0.84 14.26
C ALA A 162 10.99 -0.40 15.14
N PHE A 163 12.06 -1.19 15.34
CA PHE A 163 12.01 -2.42 16.13
C PHE A 163 13.14 -2.50 17.14
N LEU A 164 12.83 -2.07 18.37
CA LEU A 164 13.74 -2.12 19.51
C LEU A 164 14.27 -3.53 19.79
N SER A 165 13.42 -4.54 19.59
CA SER A 165 13.83 -5.94 19.61
C SER A 165 13.48 -6.62 18.30
N ARG A 166 14.43 -7.39 17.76
CA ARG A 166 14.32 -8.09 16.47
C ARG A 166 15.24 -9.30 16.43
N GLN A 167 14.95 -10.23 15.54
CA GLN A 167 15.82 -11.37 15.25
C GLN A 167 16.25 -11.33 13.80
N VAL A 168 17.56 -11.38 13.56
CA VAL A 168 18.15 -11.27 12.23
C VAL A 168 18.72 -12.62 11.84
N PHE A 169 18.29 -13.13 10.68
CA PHE A 169 18.87 -14.32 10.08
C PHE A 169 20.28 -14.02 9.57
N PRO A 170 21.18 -15.03 9.52
CA PRO A 170 22.43 -14.89 8.77
C PRO A 170 22.12 -14.52 7.33
N VAL A 171 23.02 -13.74 6.73
CA VAL A 171 22.97 -13.38 5.32
C VAL A 171 22.85 -14.66 4.49
N ASP A 172 21.77 -14.75 3.70
CA ASP A 172 21.41 -15.92 2.91
C ASP A 172 20.63 -15.46 1.69
N GLY A 173 21.27 -15.51 0.52
CA GLY A 173 20.69 -15.04 -0.74
C GLY A 173 19.41 -15.78 -1.11
N ARG A 174 19.29 -17.06 -0.75
CA ARG A 174 18.06 -17.80 -1.01
C ARG A 174 16.88 -17.23 -0.23
N ARG A 175 17.06 -16.91 1.05
CA ARG A 175 15.97 -16.31 1.86
C ARG A 175 15.60 -14.93 1.34
N TRP A 176 16.60 -14.15 0.93
CA TRP A 176 16.40 -12.84 0.33
C TRP A 176 15.58 -12.94 -0.95
N ASP A 177 16.02 -13.73 -1.93
CA ASP A 177 15.35 -13.91 -3.21
C ASP A 177 13.92 -14.44 -3.05
N GLU A 178 13.72 -15.39 -2.13
CA GLU A 178 12.40 -15.92 -1.81
C GLU A 178 11.48 -14.84 -1.20
N THR A 179 12.02 -13.89 -0.44
CA THR A 179 11.25 -12.78 0.15
C THR A 179 10.90 -11.74 -0.92
N VAL A 180 11.88 -11.37 -1.75
CA VAL A 180 11.68 -10.45 -2.87
C VAL A 180 10.66 -11.01 -3.87
N ALA A 181 10.75 -12.30 -4.20
CA ALA A 181 9.81 -12.96 -5.09
C ALA A 181 8.38 -13.00 -4.53
N ALA A 182 8.22 -13.14 -3.21
CA ALA A 182 6.90 -13.10 -2.57
C ALA A 182 6.25 -11.70 -2.63
N LEU A 183 7.05 -10.63 -2.47
CA LEU A 183 6.58 -9.25 -2.54
C LEU A 183 6.29 -8.80 -3.97
N LEU A 184 7.16 -9.18 -4.91
CA LEU A 184 7.10 -8.83 -6.34
C LEU A 184 7.00 -10.09 -7.20
N PRO A 185 5.87 -10.82 -7.15
CA PRO A 185 5.73 -12.08 -7.87
C PRO A 185 5.55 -11.84 -9.37
N THR A 186 6.01 -12.80 -10.17
CA THR A 186 5.53 -12.97 -11.55
C THR A 186 4.05 -13.36 -11.56
N ILE A 187 3.37 -13.24 -12.71
CA ILE A 187 1.97 -13.69 -12.85
C ILE A 187 1.80 -15.18 -12.46
N THR A 188 2.76 -16.03 -12.82
CA THR A 188 2.71 -17.47 -12.54
C THR A 188 2.89 -17.76 -11.05
N GLU A 189 3.85 -17.10 -10.40
CA GLU A 189 4.05 -17.18 -8.95
C GLU A 189 2.83 -16.64 -8.19
N SER A 190 2.27 -15.50 -8.62
CA SER A 190 1.09 -14.89 -8.00
C SER A 190 -0.12 -15.84 -7.99
N LYS A 191 -0.32 -16.64 -9.05
CA LYS A 191 -1.38 -17.65 -9.11
C LYS A 191 -1.14 -18.79 -8.11
N LYS A 192 0.11 -19.24 -7.97
CA LYS A 192 0.49 -20.30 -7.03
C LYS A 192 0.27 -19.88 -5.57
N ASP A 193 0.50 -18.62 -5.25
CA ASP A 193 0.33 -18.11 -3.88
C ASP A 193 -1.16 -17.95 -3.52
N SER A 194 -2.02 -17.66 -4.51
CA SER A 194 -3.46 -17.51 -4.32
C SER A 194 -4.17 -18.82 -3.92
N THR A 195 -3.57 -19.97 -4.21
CA THR A 195 -4.10 -21.29 -3.81
C THR A 195 -3.57 -21.77 -2.46
N GLY A 196 -2.59 -21.07 -1.86
CA GLY A 196 -1.88 -21.54 -0.67
C GLY A 196 -1.70 -20.49 0.41
N GLY A 197 -2.72 -20.25 1.24
CA GLY A 197 -2.58 -19.93 2.68
C GLY A 197 -1.72 -18.73 3.14
N GLU A 198 -1.18 -17.88 2.26
CA GLU A 198 -0.29 -16.77 2.65
C GLU A 198 -1.06 -15.62 3.30
N GLN A 199 -1.17 -15.65 4.63
CA GLN A 199 -1.85 -14.66 5.43
C GLN A 199 -1.10 -13.31 5.39
N GLY A 200 -1.73 -12.29 4.79
CA GLY A 200 -1.24 -10.92 4.80
C GLY A 200 -0.67 -10.45 3.47
N LEU A 201 0.07 -11.29 2.73
CA LEU A 201 0.63 -10.92 1.42
C LEU A 201 -0.46 -10.63 0.38
N HIS A 202 -1.56 -11.40 0.39
CA HIS A 202 -2.73 -11.16 -0.46
C HIS A 202 -3.51 -9.89 -0.10
N CYS A 203 -3.23 -9.26 1.05
CA CYS A 203 -3.89 -8.03 1.49
C CYS A 203 -3.10 -6.76 1.12
N LEU A 204 -1.90 -6.89 0.52
CA LEU A 204 -1.10 -5.76 0.07
C LEU A 204 -1.64 -5.27 -1.27
N SER A 205 -2.28 -4.09 -1.29
CA SER A 205 -2.81 -3.51 -2.53
C SER A 205 -1.69 -3.23 -3.54
N ALA A 206 -0.50 -2.81 -3.10
CA ALA A 206 0.63 -2.60 -4.01
C ALA A 206 1.02 -3.88 -4.76
N ARG A 207 0.98 -5.05 -4.09
CA ARG A 207 1.22 -6.36 -4.72
C ARG A 207 0.12 -6.73 -5.72
N ILE A 208 -1.14 -6.39 -5.41
CA ILE A 208 -2.28 -6.60 -6.31
C ILE A 208 -2.14 -5.70 -7.55
N ASP A 209 -1.78 -4.43 -7.34
CA ASP A 209 -1.56 -3.45 -8.40
C ASP A 209 -0.40 -3.88 -9.30
N PHE A 210 0.68 -4.41 -8.72
CA PHE A 210 1.79 -4.99 -9.47
C PHE A 210 1.35 -6.14 -10.38
N ALA A 211 0.55 -7.07 -9.87
CA ALA A 211 0.00 -8.16 -10.67
C ALA A 211 -0.97 -7.65 -11.76
N ASN A 212 -1.74 -6.60 -11.47
CA ASN A 212 -2.64 -5.97 -12.44
C ASN A 212 -1.88 -5.25 -13.55
N ILE A 213 -0.77 -4.58 -13.24
CA ILE A 213 0.13 -3.97 -14.23
C ILE A 213 0.65 -5.06 -15.18
N GLN A 214 1.16 -6.18 -14.65
CA GLN A 214 1.64 -7.29 -15.46
C GLN A 214 0.56 -7.85 -16.40
N ARG A 215 -0.69 -8.00 -15.94
CA ARG A 215 -1.79 -8.52 -16.79
C ARG A 215 -2.16 -7.60 -17.96
N LYS A 216 -1.81 -6.32 -17.89
CA LYS A 216 -2.16 -5.31 -18.91
C LYS A 216 -1.08 -5.13 -19.97
N VAL A 217 0.07 -5.79 -19.82
CA VAL A 217 1.21 -5.63 -20.75
C VAL A 217 1.54 -6.94 -21.47
N PRO A 218 2.19 -6.87 -22.65
CA PRO A 218 2.69 -8.04 -23.37
C PRO A 218 3.66 -8.90 -22.53
N ALA A 219 3.77 -10.20 -22.85
CA ALA A 219 4.51 -11.18 -22.04
C ALA A 219 6.01 -10.86 -21.87
N ASP A 220 6.64 -10.31 -22.90
CA ASP A 220 8.02 -9.80 -22.87
C ASP A 220 8.19 -8.64 -21.87
N TYR A 221 7.21 -7.74 -21.80
CA TYR A 221 7.19 -6.65 -20.82
C TYR A 221 6.89 -7.14 -19.40
N GLN A 222 6.11 -8.21 -19.22
CA GLN A 222 5.85 -8.79 -17.88
C GLN A 222 7.16 -9.20 -17.20
N VAL A 223 8.03 -9.91 -17.93
CA VAL A 223 9.33 -10.34 -17.42
C VAL A 223 10.21 -9.13 -17.14
N LYS A 224 10.23 -8.15 -18.05
CA LYS A 224 11.03 -6.92 -17.88
C LYS A 224 10.64 -6.13 -16.63
N ILE A 225 9.34 -5.93 -16.39
CA ILE A 225 8.83 -5.21 -15.21
C ILE A 225 9.26 -5.90 -13.92
N VAL A 226 9.12 -7.23 -13.85
CA VAL A 226 9.52 -8.00 -12.66
C VAL A 226 11.03 -7.90 -12.44
N ASN A 227 11.83 -8.05 -13.49
CA ASN A 227 13.28 -7.95 -13.38
C ASN A 227 13.71 -6.56 -12.90
N VAL A 228 13.19 -5.49 -13.50
CA VAL A 228 13.51 -4.11 -13.11
C VAL A 228 13.12 -3.83 -11.65
N ALA A 229 11.91 -4.24 -11.24
CA ALA A 229 11.45 -4.01 -9.87
C ALA A 229 12.28 -4.81 -8.84
N ARG A 230 12.57 -6.09 -9.11
CA ARG A 230 13.39 -6.93 -8.23
C ARG A 230 14.84 -6.46 -8.17
N GLN A 231 15.39 -6.03 -9.31
CA GLN A 231 16.72 -5.44 -9.38
C GLN A 231 16.82 -4.19 -8.51
N TYR A 232 15.85 -3.28 -8.62
CA TYR A 232 15.80 -2.09 -7.77
C TYR A 232 15.82 -2.45 -6.28
N VAL A 233 15.00 -3.41 -5.85
CA VAL A 233 14.98 -3.89 -4.46
C VAL A 233 16.34 -4.47 -4.06
N ASN A 234 16.97 -5.26 -4.92
CA ASN A 234 18.27 -5.88 -4.67
C ASN A 234 19.43 -4.87 -4.59
N GLU A 235 19.30 -3.71 -5.23
CA GLU A 235 20.31 -2.66 -5.27
C GLU A 235 20.12 -1.62 -4.15
N ASN A 236 18.89 -1.42 -3.67
CA ASN A 236 18.57 -0.31 -2.78
C ASN A 236 18.12 -0.74 -1.38
N TRP A 237 17.44 -1.90 -1.23
CA TRP A 237 16.90 -2.31 0.06
C TRP A 237 17.91 -3.16 0.81
N VAL A 238 18.24 -2.81 2.04
CA VAL A 238 19.26 -3.49 2.85
C VAL A 238 18.66 -4.57 3.76
N TRP A 239 17.36 -4.50 4.07
CA TRP A 239 16.69 -5.47 4.93
C TRP A 239 15.21 -5.67 4.58
N LEU A 240 14.65 -6.83 4.90
CA LEU A 240 13.22 -7.14 4.72
C LEU A 240 12.66 -8.01 5.86
N PRO A 241 11.34 -7.94 6.14
CA PRO A 241 10.70 -8.87 7.05
C PRO A 241 10.59 -10.27 6.44
N TYR A 242 10.91 -11.28 7.24
CA TYR A 242 10.89 -12.68 6.81
C TYR A 242 9.81 -13.49 7.51
N GLY A 243 8.65 -13.59 6.88
CA GLY A 243 7.52 -14.39 7.38
C GLY A 243 7.23 -15.67 6.59
N LYS A 244 8.03 -16.00 5.57
CA LYS A 244 7.84 -17.18 4.72
C LYS A 244 7.64 -18.49 5.49
N PRO A 245 8.42 -18.84 6.54
CA PRO A 245 8.22 -20.10 7.27
C PRO A 245 6.87 -20.19 7.99
N LYS A 246 6.13 -19.08 8.08
CA LYS A 246 4.80 -18.98 8.70
C LYS A 246 3.72 -18.55 7.71
N SER A 247 4.03 -18.51 6.41
CA SER A 247 3.14 -18.02 5.35
C SER A 247 2.54 -16.64 5.68
N ARG A 248 3.39 -15.72 6.16
CA ARG A 248 3.02 -14.35 6.55
C ARG A 248 4.02 -13.34 6.02
N ILE A 249 3.65 -12.05 6.02
CA ILE A 249 4.62 -10.97 5.80
C ILE A 249 5.65 -10.95 6.94
N TRP A 250 5.14 -10.94 8.19
CA TRP A 250 5.97 -10.87 9.38
C TRP A 250 6.05 -12.23 10.08
N GLY A 251 7.24 -12.81 10.11
CA GLY A 251 7.61 -13.88 11.04
C GLY A 251 7.94 -13.27 12.39
N THR A 252 7.56 -13.96 13.47
CA THR A 252 7.94 -13.56 14.84
C THR A 252 8.37 -14.77 15.64
N GLY A 253 9.32 -14.61 16.54
CA GLY A 253 9.80 -15.70 17.40
C GLY A 253 10.17 -15.19 18.79
N LYS A 254 10.29 -16.11 19.76
CA LYS A 254 10.81 -15.84 21.12
C LYS A 254 12.19 -16.48 21.35
N THR A 255 12.42 -17.63 20.72
CA THR A 255 13.59 -18.47 20.94
C THR A 255 14.76 -18.12 20.02
N ASN A 256 15.98 -18.36 20.53
CA ASN A 256 17.21 -18.44 19.74
C ASN A 256 17.15 -19.68 18.84
N ALA A 257 16.31 -19.67 17.81
CA ALA A 257 16.39 -20.68 16.77
C ALA A 257 17.80 -20.63 16.16
N LYS A 258 18.40 -21.81 15.91
CA LYS A 258 19.81 -21.93 15.54
C LYS A 258 20.16 -20.96 14.40
N GLY A 259 21.15 -20.12 14.64
CA GLY A 259 21.68 -19.16 13.66
C GLY A 259 21.07 -17.76 13.69
N LEU A 260 19.99 -17.50 14.43
CA LEU A 260 19.44 -16.14 14.53
C LEU A 260 20.22 -15.27 15.53
N SER A 261 20.62 -14.09 15.08
CA SER A 261 21.17 -13.04 15.95
C SER A 261 20.03 -12.24 16.57
N ARG A 262 20.02 -12.14 17.91
CA ARG A 262 19.02 -11.35 18.64
C ARG A 262 19.56 -9.95 18.91
N PHE A 263 18.73 -8.95 18.66
CA PHE A 263 19.00 -7.56 19.01
C PHE A 263 17.89 -7.04 19.92
N GLY A 264 18.25 -6.19 20.88
CA GLY A 264 17.29 -5.47 21.72
C GLY A 264 17.01 -6.07 23.10
N PRO A 265 16.34 -5.29 23.96
CA PRO A 265 16.14 -5.64 25.38
C PRO A 265 15.05 -6.70 25.60
N PHE A 266 14.03 -6.76 24.73
CA PHE A 266 12.89 -7.65 24.89
C PHE A 266 13.15 -9.03 24.30
N GLU A 267 12.52 -10.05 24.90
CA GLU A 267 12.54 -11.41 24.36
C GLU A 267 11.74 -11.49 23.05
N GLY A 268 12.37 -12.11 22.05
CA GLY A 268 11.76 -12.27 20.76
C GLY A 268 11.76 -11.02 19.89
N GLY A 269 10.98 -11.06 18.81
CA GLY A 269 10.86 -9.96 17.86
C GLY A 269 10.43 -10.44 16.47
N PRO A 270 10.23 -9.50 15.53
CA PRO A 270 10.11 -9.80 14.13
C PRO A 270 11.39 -10.45 13.59
N TRP A 271 11.20 -11.29 12.59
CA TRP A 271 12.24 -11.94 11.83
C TRP A 271 12.67 -11.07 10.64
N ILE A 272 13.97 -10.87 10.50
CA ILE A 272 14.58 -10.00 9.50
C ILE A 272 15.56 -10.80 8.67
N VAL A 273 15.55 -10.59 7.35
CA VAL A 273 16.60 -11.02 6.43
C VAL A 273 17.35 -9.81 5.91
N LEU A 274 18.65 -9.95 5.72
CA LEU A 274 19.52 -8.90 5.19
C LEU A 274 19.83 -9.18 3.71
N ASN A 275 20.03 -8.11 2.94
CA ASN A 275 20.35 -8.19 1.53
C ASN A 275 21.80 -8.66 1.34
N PRO A 276 22.06 -9.82 0.71
CA PRO A 276 23.41 -10.33 0.51
C PRO A 276 24.31 -9.42 -0.35
N ASN A 277 23.75 -8.53 -1.16
CA ASN A 277 24.52 -7.64 -2.04
C ASN A 277 25.01 -6.38 -1.33
N LEU A 278 24.44 -6.05 -0.16
CA LEU A 278 24.66 -4.78 0.55
C LEU A 278 25.09 -4.97 2.02
N SER A 279 25.23 -6.22 2.48
CA SER A 279 25.52 -6.58 3.88
C SER A 279 26.94 -7.09 4.11
#